data_AF-A0A0C9U0K7-F1
#
_entry.id   AF-A0A0C9U0K7-F1
#
_cell.length_a   1.000
_cell.length_b   1.000
_cell.length_c   1.000
_cell.angle_alpha   90.00
_cell.angle_beta   90.00
_cell.angle_gamma   90.00
#
_symmetry.space_group_name_H-M   'P 1'
#
loop_
_entity.id
_entity.type
_entity.pdbx_description
1 polymer ?
#
loop_
_entity_poly.entity_id
_entity_poly.type
_entity_poly.pdbx_seq_one_letter_code
_entity_poly.pdbx_strand_id
1 'polypeptide(L)'
;MAKFSALILIAVIRLAVALPSYESLVGLNEREINEYIARHGVAEIPNPPLPLADGSIKLVNNPSHPFIPAGPTDIRGPCPALNTLASHGYLPRSGVARPDQIVTAVMEGLNLGNDFAKFLAYQAFLMNGNPLTNLMSIGMKTPGTGPDPPKPALVGGLSQHGTFEGDTSMTRVDAFFGDQAVFNEDLFQKFIATSAKFGFNGTYDINAAAELRNDRLQDSIKTNPQLVFTSPRIISAYSEAVFPTIFFVDGRLNNRQLTIDAARHFFDFQMMPADFHRQPAPVNFTMVDPLTKAIFNKHPFSPGVNHGKNNFVLQPQTPPLADFCGIYEDIVLRVIPGQYPRPHGVLRKALNKNLGFLFGAVHAEHNCTQVFPFGRD
;
A
#
# COMPACT_ATOMS: atom_id res chain seq x y z
N MET A 1 -31.23 -72.67 -24.20
CA MET A 1 -32.47 -71.93 -23.85
C MET A 1 -32.24 -71.30 -22.48
N ALA A 2 -31.68 -70.10 -22.29
CA ALA A 2 -31.72 -68.84 -23.04
C ALA A 2 -33.04 -68.06 -22.90
N LYS A 3 -33.06 -67.09 -21.96
CA LYS A 3 -33.75 -65.77 -21.92
C LYS A 3 -33.31 -65.08 -20.61
N PHE A 4 -32.60 -63.93 -20.63
CA PHE A 4 -33.11 -62.55 -20.78
C PHE A 4 -34.04 -62.14 -19.61
N SER A 5 -33.90 -61.01 -18.90
CA SER A 5 -32.94 -59.88 -18.88
C SER A 5 -32.92 -59.31 -17.42
N ALA A 6 -32.15 -58.29 -17.00
CA ALA A 6 -31.21 -57.35 -17.64
C ALA A 6 -30.14 -56.87 -16.61
N LEU A 7 -29.21 -56.02 -17.04
CA LEU A 7 -28.49 -55.07 -16.15
C LEU A 7 -28.87 -53.63 -16.55
N ILE A 8 -29.03 -52.74 -15.56
CA ILE A 8 -28.93 -51.29 -15.78
C ILE A 8 -27.91 -50.74 -14.79
N LEU A 9 -26.67 -50.57 -15.26
CA LEU A 9 -25.62 -49.87 -14.55
C LEU A 9 -25.71 -48.39 -14.93
N ILE A 10 -26.13 -47.52 -14.01
CA ILE A 10 -26.17 -46.08 -14.27
C ILE A 10 -24.73 -45.55 -14.28
N ALA A 11 -24.19 -45.35 -15.47
CA ALA A 11 -22.90 -44.71 -15.69
C ALA A 11 -23.03 -43.19 -15.40
N VAL A 12 -22.75 -42.78 -14.17
CA VAL A 12 -22.44 -41.37 -13.89
C VAL A 12 -21.03 -41.10 -14.43
N ILE A 13 -20.95 -40.64 -15.67
CA ILE A 13 -19.73 -40.10 -16.26
C ILE A 13 -19.39 -38.81 -15.48
N ARG A 14 -18.62 -38.95 -14.40
CA ARG A 14 -17.89 -37.81 -13.84
C ARG A 14 -16.79 -37.44 -14.84
N LEU A 15 -17.12 -36.51 -15.73
CA LEU A 15 -16.13 -35.68 -16.42
C LEU A 15 -15.37 -34.88 -15.34
N ALA A 16 -14.34 -35.52 -14.79
CA ALA A 16 -13.31 -34.85 -14.02
C ALA A 16 -12.51 -33.99 -15.00
N VAL A 17 -13.02 -32.79 -15.30
CA VAL A 17 -12.19 -31.71 -15.79
C VAL A 17 -11.28 -31.34 -14.62
N ALA A 18 -10.12 -31.99 -14.59
CA ALA A 18 -9.05 -31.64 -13.69
C ALA A 18 -8.55 -30.24 -14.08
N LEU A 19 -9.14 -29.22 -13.46
CA LEU A 19 -8.54 -27.90 -13.38
C LEU A 19 -7.27 -28.05 -12.51
N PRO A 20 -6.07 -27.80 -13.04
CA PRO A 20 -4.88 -27.72 -12.21
C PRO A 20 -4.92 -26.39 -11.43
N SER A 21 -5.65 -26.38 -10.32
CA SER A 21 -5.19 -25.65 -9.16
C SER A 21 -3.80 -26.16 -8.78
N TYR A 22 -2.93 -25.27 -8.30
CA TYR A 22 -1.53 -25.53 -7.90
C TYR A 22 -0.50 -25.65 -9.04
N GLU A 23 -0.09 -24.51 -9.59
CA GLU A 23 1.34 -24.29 -9.84
C GLU A 23 1.81 -23.03 -9.08
N SER A 24 2.74 -23.24 -8.14
CA SER A 24 3.51 -22.15 -7.53
C SER A 24 4.73 -21.91 -8.42
N LEU A 25 4.64 -20.92 -9.31
CA LEU A 25 5.62 -20.69 -10.37
C LEU A 25 6.84 -19.89 -9.90
N VAL A 26 7.53 -20.41 -8.89
CA VAL A 26 8.81 -19.87 -8.43
C VAL A 26 9.90 -20.15 -9.46
N GLY A 27 10.11 -19.18 -10.36
CA GLY A 27 11.26 -19.17 -11.26
C GLY A 27 10.98 -19.62 -12.69
N LEU A 28 9.89 -19.13 -13.30
CA LEU A 28 9.78 -19.16 -14.76
C LEU A 28 11.03 -18.52 -15.39
N ASN A 29 11.57 -19.16 -16.41
CA ASN A 29 12.62 -18.58 -17.23
C ASN A 29 12.02 -17.51 -18.17
N GLU A 30 12.86 -16.65 -18.74
CA GLU A 30 12.43 -15.55 -19.61
C GLU A 30 11.62 -16.05 -20.82
N ARG A 31 11.90 -17.26 -21.31
CA ARG A 31 11.13 -17.90 -22.38
C ARG A 31 9.71 -18.25 -21.94
N GLU A 32 9.50 -18.81 -20.76
CA GLU A 32 8.15 -19.16 -20.26
C GLU A 32 7.29 -17.91 -20.03
N ILE A 33 7.90 -16.82 -19.55
CA ILE A 33 7.22 -15.52 -19.43
C ILE A 33 6.89 -14.95 -20.81
N ASN A 34 7.81 -15.03 -21.78
CA ASN A 34 7.54 -14.64 -23.17
C ASN A 34 6.46 -15.53 -23.83
N GLU A 35 6.42 -16.84 -23.54
CA GLU A 35 5.37 -17.74 -24.00
C GLU A 35 4.01 -17.43 -23.34
N TYR A 36 3.99 -17.07 -22.06
CA TYR A 36 2.78 -16.59 -21.38
C TYR A 36 2.27 -15.30 -22.03
N ILE A 37 3.14 -14.31 -22.22
CA ILE A 37 2.81 -13.02 -22.87
C ILE A 37 2.35 -13.24 -24.32
N ALA A 38 2.98 -14.15 -25.07
CA ALA A 38 2.57 -14.47 -26.45
C ALA A 38 1.18 -15.11 -26.52
N ARG A 39 0.75 -15.83 -25.47
CA ARG A 39 -0.57 -16.49 -25.39
C ARG A 39 -1.67 -15.60 -24.81
N HIS A 40 -1.35 -14.72 -23.85
CA HIS A 40 -2.33 -13.94 -23.08
C HIS A 40 -2.27 -12.42 -23.33
N GLY A 41 -1.25 -11.94 -24.06
CA GLY A 41 -0.95 -10.53 -24.20
C GLY A 41 -0.29 -9.92 -22.96
N VAL A 42 -0.20 -8.59 -22.97
CA VAL A 42 0.15 -7.75 -21.81
C VAL A 42 -1.09 -6.96 -21.45
N ALA A 43 -1.37 -6.76 -20.16
CA ALA A 43 -2.50 -5.96 -19.75
C ALA A 43 -2.39 -4.52 -20.28
N GLU A 44 -3.52 -3.94 -20.67
CA GLU A 44 -3.57 -2.52 -20.96
C GLU A 44 -3.25 -1.73 -19.68
N ILE A 45 -2.31 -0.78 -19.81
CA ILE A 45 -1.99 0.17 -18.77
C ILE A 45 -2.74 1.47 -19.13
N PRO A 46 -3.90 1.78 -18.51
CA PRO A 46 -4.61 3.01 -18.80
C PRO A 46 -3.80 4.21 -18.29
N ASN A 47 -4.14 5.41 -18.77
CA ASN A 47 -3.64 6.64 -18.18
C ASN A 47 -4.24 6.81 -16.77
N PRO A 48 -3.51 7.47 -15.83
CA PRO A 48 -4.06 7.79 -14.52
C PRO A 48 -5.37 8.59 -14.64
N PRO A 49 -6.34 8.37 -13.75
CA PRO A 49 -7.55 9.19 -13.68
C PRO A 49 -7.21 10.69 -13.54
N LEU A 50 -8.02 11.53 -14.19
CA LEU A 50 -8.02 12.97 -13.99
C LEU A 50 -8.50 13.34 -12.56
N PRO A 51 -8.28 14.58 -12.09
CA PRO A 51 -8.89 15.06 -10.84
C PRO A 51 -10.41 14.92 -10.86
N LEU A 52 -11.01 14.77 -9.68
CA LEU A 52 -12.47 14.76 -9.56
C LEU A 52 -13.05 16.10 -10.04
N ALA A 53 -14.10 16.04 -10.85
CA ALA A 53 -14.87 17.22 -11.25
C ALA A 53 -15.56 17.88 -10.04
N ASP A 54 -15.90 17.09 -9.03
CA ASP A 54 -16.42 17.55 -7.75
C ASP A 54 -15.56 17.03 -6.59
N GLY A 55 -14.73 17.92 -6.05
CA GLY A 55 -13.90 17.71 -4.87
C GLY A 55 -14.59 18.11 -3.56
N SER A 56 -15.91 18.33 -3.53
CA SER A 56 -16.63 18.74 -2.32
C SER A 56 -16.81 17.61 -1.30
N ILE A 57 -17.23 18.00 -0.09
CA ILE A 57 -17.64 17.07 0.97
C ILE A 57 -18.86 16.24 0.55
N LYS A 58 -18.82 14.92 0.79
CA LYS A 58 -19.98 14.04 0.62
C LYS A 58 -19.94 12.83 1.56
N LEU A 59 -21.11 12.27 1.82
CA LEU A 59 -21.29 11.00 2.52
C LEU A 59 -20.68 9.86 1.69
N VAL A 60 -19.69 9.17 2.24
CA VAL A 60 -18.99 8.06 1.57
C VAL A 60 -19.32 6.69 2.16
N ASN A 61 -19.79 6.63 3.42
CA ASN A 61 -20.45 5.45 3.95
C ASN A 61 -21.95 5.49 3.59
N ASN A 62 -22.32 4.97 2.41
CA ASN A 62 -23.66 5.09 1.83
C ASN A 62 -24.14 3.76 1.20
N PRO A 63 -25.42 3.63 0.78
CA PRO A 63 -25.96 2.37 0.23
C PRO A 63 -25.28 1.84 -1.04
N SER A 64 -24.57 2.68 -1.79
CA SER A 64 -23.77 2.26 -2.95
C SER A 64 -22.38 1.72 -2.55
N HIS A 65 -21.90 2.11 -1.36
CA HIS A 65 -20.63 1.69 -0.78
C HIS A 65 -20.81 1.09 0.64
N PRO A 66 -21.65 0.06 0.80
CA PRO A 66 -21.91 -0.54 2.10
C PRO A 66 -20.67 -1.29 2.60
N PHE A 67 -20.46 -1.26 3.92
CA PHE A 67 -19.49 -2.14 4.55
C PHE A 67 -19.89 -3.61 4.33
N ILE A 68 -18.94 -4.42 3.87
CA ILE A 68 -19.02 -5.88 3.87
C ILE A 68 -17.67 -6.38 4.40
N PRO A 69 -17.64 -7.22 5.46
CA PRO A 69 -16.41 -7.76 5.99
C PRO A 69 -15.71 -8.64 4.94
N ALA A 70 -14.38 -8.69 5.01
CA ALA A 70 -13.56 -9.51 4.11
C ALA A 70 -13.95 -11.00 4.21
N GLY A 71 -14.23 -11.64 3.08
CA GLY A 71 -14.44 -13.08 2.99
C GLY A 71 -13.12 -13.87 3.08
N PRO A 72 -13.18 -15.22 3.15
CA PRO A 72 -11.98 -16.07 3.32
C PRO A 72 -10.92 -15.96 2.20
N THR A 73 -11.29 -15.40 1.04
CA THR A 73 -10.40 -15.17 -0.11
C THR A 73 -10.07 -13.71 -0.35
N ASP A 74 -10.61 -12.78 0.45
CA ASP A 74 -10.41 -11.34 0.29
C ASP A 74 -9.14 -10.89 1.02
N ILE A 75 -8.28 -10.17 0.32
CA ILE A 75 -6.98 -9.76 0.85
C ILE A 75 -7.09 -8.38 1.50
N ARG A 76 -6.39 -8.24 2.63
CA ARG A 76 -6.19 -7.00 3.38
C ARG A 76 -4.72 -6.93 3.79
N GLY A 77 -4.22 -5.73 4.06
CA GLY A 77 -2.80 -5.47 4.28
C GLY A 77 -2.49 -4.44 5.37
N PRO A 78 -1.28 -3.87 5.38
CA PRO A 78 -0.86 -2.92 6.40
C PRO A 78 -1.58 -1.56 6.31
N CYS A 79 -2.16 -1.21 5.16
CA CYS A 79 -2.80 0.09 4.94
C CYS A 79 -4.29 0.10 5.36
N PRO A 80 -4.67 0.75 6.49
CA PRO A 80 -6.07 0.80 6.96
C PRO A 80 -7.01 1.51 5.97
N ALA A 81 -6.51 2.51 5.25
CA ALA A 81 -7.29 3.25 4.25
C ALA A 81 -7.71 2.37 3.08
N LEU A 82 -6.77 1.66 2.45
CA LEU A 82 -7.07 0.77 1.32
C LEU A 82 -7.89 -0.45 1.75
N ASN A 83 -7.63 -0.99 2.95
CA ASN A 83 -8.46 -2.03 3.55
C ASN A 83 -9.92 -1.59 3.67
N THR A 84 -10.14 -0.38 4.20
CA THR A 84 -11.48 0.18 4.36
C THR A 84 -12.15 0.44 3.00
N LEU A 85 -11.42 0.98 2.03
CA LEU A 85 -11.94 1.20 0.67
C LEU A 85 -12.33 -0.11 -0.04
N ALA A 86 -11.59 -1.20 0.17
CA ALA A 86 -11.99 -2.53 -0.30
C ALA A 86 -13.21 -3.08 0.46
N SER A 87 -13.26 -2.93 1.79
CA SER A 87 -14.42 -3.32 2.61
C SER A 87 -15.68 -2.48 2.38
N HIS A 88 -15.57 -1.30 1.74
CA HIS A 88 -16.70 -0.49 1.26
C HIS A 88 -16.95 -0.59 -0.25
N GLY A 89 -16.17 -1.38 -1.00
CA GLY A 89 -16.36 -1.58 -2.44
C GLY A 89 -15.96 -0.37 -3.32
N TYR A 90 -15.21 0.60 -2.78
CA TYR A 90 -14.49 1.59 -3.59
C TYR A 90 -13.34 0.93 -4.38
N LEU A 91 -12.75 -0.12 -3.82
CA LEU A 91 -11.85 -1.05 -4.50
C LEU A 91 -12.53 -2.41 -4.71
N PRO A 92 -12.02 -3.24 -5.63
CA PRO A 92 -12.38 -4.66 -5.69
C PRO A 92 -12.24 -5.29 -4.29
N ARG A 93 -13.34 -5.89 -3.80
CA ARG A 93 -13.44 -6.41 -2.42
C ARG A 93 -12.41 -7.52 -2.13
N SER A 94 -11.94 -8.20 -3.17
CA SER A 94 -10.84 -9.16 -3.18
C SER A 94 -9.49 -8.61 -2.72
N GLY A 95 -9.31 -7.29 -2.68
CA GLY A 95 -8.03 -6.66 -2.33
C GLY A 95 -6.98 -6.71 -3.45
N VAL A 96 -7.36 -7.04 -4.68
CA VAL A 96 -6.47 -6.97 -5.86
C VAL A 96 -7.02 -5.93 -6.84
N ALA A 97 -6.23 -4.92 -7.17
CA ALA A 97 -6.64 -3.78 -7.98
C ALA A 97 -5.52 -3.28 -8.90
N ARG A 98 -5.90 -2.54 -9.94
CA ARG A 98 -4.96 -1.79 -10.78
C ARG A 98 -4.62 -0.42 -10.15
N PRO A 99 -3.49 0.23 -10.51
CA PRO A 99 -3.13 1.56 -10.01
C PRO A 99 -4.20 2.62 -10.28
N ASP A 100 -4.83 2.62 -11.46
CA ASP A 100 -5.89 3.57 -11.80
C ASP A 100 -7.12 3.43 -10.88
N GLN A 101 -7.47 2.20 -10.52
CA GLN A 101 -8.56 1.92 -9.57
C GLN A 101 -8.22 2.41 -8.16
N ILE A 102 -6.95 2.28 -7.74
CA ILE A 102 -6.45 2.80 -6.45
C ILE A 102 -6.52 4.33 -6.43
N VAL A 103 -6.06 5.00 -7.49
CA VAL A 103 -6.16 6.47 -7.63
C VAL A 103 -7.62 6.91 -7.55
N THR A 104 -8.54 6.29 -8.30
CA THR A 104 -9.97 6.60 -8.22
C THR A 104 -10.53 6.37 -6.81
N ALA A 105 -10.23 5.24 -6.17
CA ALA A 105 -10.79 4.88 -4.87
C ALA A 105 -10.40 5.86 -3.74
N VAL A 106 -9.12 6.28 -3.68
CA VAL A 106 -8.65 7.22 -2.64
C VAL A 106 -9.15 8.64 -2.87
N MET A 107 -9.32 9.07 -4.13
CA MET A 107 -9.99 10.33 -4.44
C MET A 107 -11.48 10.27 -4.07
N GLU A 108 -12.19 9.24 -4.49
CA GLU A 108 -13.64 9.16 -4.29
C GLU A 108 -14.04 8.99 -2.82
N GLY A 109 -13.41 8.02 -2.13
CA GLY A 109 -13.78 7.64 -0.76
C GLY A 109 -13.14 8.49 0.34
N LEU A 110 -11.98 9.12 0.11
CA LEU A 110 -11.25 9.88 1.13
C LEU A 110 -10.90 11.32 0.72
N ASN A 111 -11.13 11.70 -0.55
CA ASN A 111 -10.75 12.99 -1.13
C ASN A 111 -9.23 13.26 -1.06
N LEU A 112 -8.41 12.24 -1.39
CA LEU A 112 -7.01 12.51 -1.71
C LEU A 112 -6.90 13.41 -2.96
N GLY A 113 -5.92 14.29 -2.98
CA GLY A 113 -5.53 15.05 -4.16
C GLY A 113 -5.04 14.15 -5.29
N ASN A 114 -5.31 14.52 -6.55
CA ASN A 114 -5.07 13.64 -7.70
C ASN A 114 -3.58 13.28 -7.88
N ASP A 115 -2.66 14.24 -7.79
CA ASP A 115 -1.23 13.97 -7.91
C ASP A 115 -0.66 13.24 -6.69
N PHE A 116 -1.14 13.56 -5.48
CA PHE A 116 -0.77 12.80 -4.29
C PHE A 116 -1.27 11.34 -4.34
N ALA A 117 -2.49 11.11 -4.86
CA ALA A 117 -3.02 9.77 -5.11
C ALA A 117 -2.19 9.00 -6.14
N LYS A 118 -1.80 9.63 -7.26
CA LYS A 118 -0.90 9.02 -8.25
C LYS A 118 0.44 8.66 -7.63
N PHE A 119 1.06 9.57 -6.87
CA PHE A 119 2.34 9.32 -6.21
C PHE A 119 2.26 8.06 -5.33
N LEU A 120 1.28 8.01 -4.41
CA LEU A 120 1.11 6.86 -3.52
C LEU A 120 0.80 5.56 -4.29
N ALA A 121 -0.08 5.60 -5.28
CA ALA A 121 -0.50 4.41 -6.04
C ALA A 121 0.62 3.87 -6.94
N TYR A 122 1.28 4.72 -7.73
CA TYR A 122 2.29 4.28 -8.70
C TYR A 122 3.64 3.95 -8.05
N GLN A 123 4.06 4.62 -6.96
CA GLN A 123 5.26 4.17 -6.23
C GLN A 123 5.05 2.76 -5.66
N ALA A 124 3.89 2.54 -5.01
CA ALA A 124 3.57 1.26 -4.41
C ALA A 124 3.43 0.16 -5.47
N PHE A 125 2.80 0.45 -6.61
CA PHE A 125 2.69 -0.47 -7.73
C PHE A 125 4.04 -0.85 -8.34
N LEU A 126 4.93 0.12 -8.60
CA LEU A 126 6.26 -0.14 -9.15
C LEU A 126 7.12 -1.01 -8.22
N MET A 127 6.89 -0.92 -6.91
CA MET A 127 7.62 -1.66 -5.90
C MET A 127 7.00 -3.02 -5.55
N ASN A 128 5.69 -3.22 -5.74
CA ASN A 128 4.95 -4.38 -5.20
C ASN A 128 3.95 -5.05 -6.14
N GLY A 129 3.54 -4.36 -7.20
CA GLY A 129 2.60 -4.85 -8.21
C GLY A 129 3.29 -5.62 -9.33
N ASN A 130 2.47 -6.17 -10.23
CA ASN A 130 2.93 -6.89 -11.42
C ASN A 130 2.83 -5.97 -12.65
N PRO A 131 3.97 -5.52 -13.24
CA PRO A 131 3.95 -4.66 -14.42
C PRO A 131 3.34 -5.30 -15.67
N LEU A 132 3.29 -6.64 -15.77
CA LEU A 132 2.80 -7.35 -16.95
C LEU A 132 1.27 -7.50 -16.97
N THR A 133 0.66 -7.65 -15.78
CA THR A 133 -0.80 -7.79 -15.62
C THR A 133 -1.46 -6.50 -15.15
N ASN A 134 -0.68 -5.48 -14.79
CA ASN A 134 -1.13 -4.19 -14.26
C ASN A 134 -1.95 -4.31 -12.96
N LEU A 135 -1.70 -5.35 -12.15
CA LEU A 135 -2.42 -5.64 -10.91
C LEU A 135 -1.48 -5.62 -9.69
N MET A 136 -2.00 -5.16 -8.55
CA MET A 136 -1.34 -5.21 -7.25
C MET A 136 -2.31 -5.70 -6.17
N SER A 137 -1.78 -6.49 -5.24
CA SER A 137 -2.46 -6.84 -3.99
C SER A 137 -2.29 -5.73 -2.95
N ILE A 138 -3.38 -5.33 -2.28
CA ILE A 138 -3.32 -4.37 -1.16
C ILE A 138 -2.80 -4.99 0.14
N GLY A 139 -2.43 -6.27 0.12
CA GLY A 139 -1.84 -7.00 1.25
C GLY A 139 -0.78 -7.99 0.78
N MET A 140 -0.89 -9.25 1.20
CA MET A 140 0.08 -10.31 0.91
C MET A 140 0.14 -10.70 -0.59
N LYS A 141 1.22 -11.37 -0.98
CA LYS A 141 1.40 -11.97 -2.32
C LYS A 141 0.26 -12.93 -2.64
N THR A 142 -0.20 -12.92 -3.89
CA THR A 142 -1.35 -13.72 -4.34
C THR A 142 -1.21 -14.11 -5.82
N PRO A 143 -1.68 -15.30 -6.25
CA PRO A 143 -1.84 -15.61 -7.67
C PRO A 143 -2.85 -14.69 -8.39
N GLY A 144 -3.66 -13.93 -7.64
CA GLY A 144 -4.59 -12.93 -8.21
C GLY A 144 -3.91 -11.80 -9.00
N THR A 145 -2.60 -11.59 -8.85
CA THR A 145 -1.83 -10.66 -9.70
C THR A 145 -1.24 -11.30 -10.96
N GLY A 146 -1.55 -12.57 -11.25
CA GLY A 146 -1.04 -13.31 -12.40
C GLY A 146 0.44 -13.74 -12.26
N PRO A 147 1.02 -14.36 -13.30
CA PRO A 147 2.38 -14.90 -13.24
C PRO A 147 3.44 -13.83 -12.99
N ASP A 148 4.43 -14.18 -12.17
CA ASP A 148 5.50 -13.27 -11.79
C ASP A 148 6.43 -12.94 -12.99
N PRO A 149 6.95 -11.70 -13.08
CA PRO A 149 8.10 -11.38 -13.91
C PRO A 149 9.38 -12.08 -13.40
N PRO A 150 10.50 -12.05 -14.14
CA PRO A 150 11.71 -12.77 -13.75
C PRO A 150 12.26 -12.27 -12.41
N LYS A 151 12.84 -13.18 -11.61
CA LYS A 151 13.60 -12.83 -10.40
C LYS A 151 14.71 -11.81 -10.74
N PRO A 152 15.03 -10.87 -9.84
CA PRO A 152 14.67 -10.80 -8.43
C PRO A 152 13.35 -10.08 -8.10
N ALA A 153 12.51 -9.75 -9.08
CA ALA A 153 11.22 -9.10 -8.83
C ALA A 153 10.32 -9.91 -7.88
N LEU A 154 9.71 -9.23 -6.91
CA LEU A 154 9.00 -9.89 -5.81
C LEU A 154 7.49 -10.03 -6.08
N VAL A 155 6.85 -8.99 -6.62
CA VAL A 155 5.39 -8.89 -6.79
C VAL A 155 4.68 -9.35 -5.51
N GLY A 156 5.11 -8.79 -4.38
CA GLY A 156 4.74 -9.27 -3.06
C GLY A 156 3.44 -8.67 -2.49
N GLY A 157 2.82 -7.72 -3.20
CA GLY A 157 1.73 -6.91 -2.67
C GLY A 157 2.20 -5.92 -1.58
N LEU A 158 1.30 -5.08 -1.08
CA LEU A 158 1.65 -4.03 -0.10
C LEU A 158 2.20 -4.57 1.23
N SER A 159 1.98 -5.85 1.58
CA SER A 159 2.59 -6.44 2.77
C SER A 159 4.06 -6.86 2.58
N GLN A 160 4.65 -6.65 1.39
CA GLN A 160 6.05 -7.01 1.14
C GLN A 160 7.01 -6.12 1.93
N HIS A 161 7.56 -6.69 3.00
CA HIS A 161 8.55 -6.03 3.84
C HIS A 161 9.80 -5.60 3.05
N GLY A 162 10.37 -4.45 3.44
CA GLY A 162 11.63 -3.93 2.91
C GLY A 162 11.55 -3.23 1.57
N THR A 163 10.34 -3.11 0.99
CA THR A 163 10.09 -2.29 -0.21
C THR A 163 9.33 -1.02 0.18
N PHE A 164 8.00 -1.13 0.37
CA PHE A 164 7.13 -0.05 0.83
C PHE A 164 6.78 -0.25 2.31
N GLU A 165 6.31 -1.45 2.67
CA GLU A 165 6.13 -1.86 4.06
C GLU A 165 7.50 -1.88 4.75
N GLY A 166 7.52 -1.41 5.99
CA GLY A 166 8.69 -1.52 6.84
C GLY A 166 8.37 -1.26 8.31
N ASP A 167 9.40 -1.46 9.11
CA ASP A 167 9.33 -1.43 10.57
C ASP A 167 8.74 -0.14 11.16
N THR A 168 8.52 -0.18 12.48
CA THR A 168 8.02 0.93 13.31
C THR A 168 6.55 1.28 13.08
N SER A 169 5.78 0.46 12.36
CA SER A 169 4.35 0.68 12.08
C SER A 169 3.54 0.95 13.36
N MET A 170 2.52 1.83 13.27
CA MET A 170 1.80 2.32 14.46
C MET A 170 0.90 1.28 15.13
N THR A 171 0.28 0.40 14.35
CA THR A 171 -0.72 -0.59 14.81
C THR A 171 -0.48 -1.98 14.23
N ARG A 172 0.67 -2.18 13.56
CA ARG A 172 1.15 -3.43 12.95
C ARG A 172 2.55 -3.70 13.52
N VAL A 173 2.88 -4.97 13.74
CA VAL A 173 4.23 -5.36 14.24
C VAL A 173 5.28 -5.19 13.15
N ASP A 174 6.53 -4.99 13.55
CA ASP A 174 7.69 -5.11 12.65
C ASP A 174 7.77 -6.56 12.12
N ALA A 175 8.11 -6.76 10.84
CA ALA A 175 8.11 -8.08 10.20
C ALA A 175 9.04 -9.11 10.87
N PHE A 176 10.05 -8.65 11.61
CA PHE A 176 10.91 -9.49 12.45
C PHE A 176 10.13 -10.24 13.56
N PHE A 177 9.00 -9.70 14.03
CA PHE A 177 8.22 -10.28 15.13
C PHE A 177 6.99 -11.09 14.70
N GLY A 178 6.55 -10.97 13.44
CA GLY A 178 5.33 -11.64 12.96
C GLY A 178 4.76 -10.99 11.70
N ASP A 179 3.48 -11.21 11.44
CA ASP A 179 2.80 -10.69 10.26
C ASP A 179 2.56 -9.18 10.36
N GLN A 180 3.35 -8.43 9.60
CA GLN A 180 3.31 -6.98 9.44
C GLN A 180 2.02 -6.43 8.81
N ALA A 181 1.11 -7.26 8.29
CA ALA A 181 -0.18 -6.82 7.76
C ALA A 181 -1.26 -6.71 8.85
N VAL A 182 -1.18 -7.57 9.88
CA VAL A 182 -2.26 -7.83 10.83
C VAL A 182 -2.36 -6.71 11.88
N PHE A 183 -3.58 -6.28 12.18
CA PHE A 183 -3.85 -5.34 13.26
C PHE A 183 -3.40 -5.94 14.61
N ASN A 184 -2.63 -5.18 15.37
CA ASN A 184 -2.12 -5.58 16.67
C ASN A 184 -2.75 -4.72 17.79
N GLU A 185 -3.51 -5.38 18.65
CA GLU A 185 -4.23 -4.74 19.75
C GLU A 185 -3.30 -4.08 20.77
N ASP A 186 -2.15 -4.69 21.13
CA ASP A 186 -1.22 -4.11 22.09
C ASP A 186 -0.63 -2.77 21.59
N LEU A 187 -0.27 -2.70 20.30
CA LEU A 187 0.17 -1.46 19.66
C LEU A 187 -0.97 -0.44 19.55
N PHE A 188 -2.22 -0.89 19.37
CA PHE A 188 -3.37 0.01 19.40
C PHE A 188 -3.69 0.52 20.83
N GLN A 189 -3.45 -0.28 21.87
CA GLN A 189 -3.51 0.20 23.26
C GLN A 189 -2.40 1.22 23.55
N LYS A 190 -1.19 1.06 23.00
CA LYS A 190 -0.16 2.13 23.00
C LYS A 190 -0.65 3.39 22.27
N PHE A 191 -1.30 3.26 21.11
CA PHE A 191 -1.91 4.39 20.37
C PHE A 191 -2.95 5.14 21.22
N ILE A 192 -3.85 4.41 21.90
CA ILE A 192 -4.86 4.97 22.81
C ILE A 192 -4.19 5.70 23.98
N ALA A 193 -3.23 5.07 24.66
CA ALA A 193 -2.54 5.65 25.80
C ALA A 193 -1.76 6.93 25.45
N THR A 194 -1.10 6.94 24.27
CA THR A 194 -0.41 8.14 23.76
C THR A 194 -1.40 9.24 23.40
N SER A 195 -2.54 8.91 22.78
CA SER A 195 -3.61 9.88 22.48
C SER A 195 -4.18 10.49 23.77
N ALA A 196 -4.53 9.66 24.75
CA ALA A 196 -5.03 10.09 26.06
C ALA A 196 -4.05 11.01 26.82
N LYS A 197 -2.74 10.83 26.63
CA LYS A 197 -1.69 11.59 27.32
C LYS A 197 -1.29 12.88 26.63
N PHE A 198 -1.31 12.93 25.30
CA PHE A 198 -0.69 14.01 24.52
C PHE A 198 -1.63 14.72 23.53
N GLY A 199 -2.75 14.11 23.17
CA GLY A 199 -3.71 14.69 22.25
C GLY A 199 -4.85 15.44 22.93
N PHE A 200 -5.39 16.43 22.25
CA PHE A 200 -6.50 17.25 22.76
C PHE A 200 -7.72 16.37 23.09
N ASN A 201 -8.23 16.47 24.33
CA ASN A 201 -9.32 15.64 24.86
C ASN A 201 -9.15 14.13 24.62
N GLY A 202 -7.91 13.64 24.59
CA GLY A 202 -7.59 12.22 24.37
C GLY A 202 -7.79 11.71 22.93
N THR A 203 -7.97 12.62 21.97
CA THR A 203 -8.01 12.29 20.54
C THR A 203 -6.61 12.01 19.99
N TYR A 204 -6.52 11.34 18.85
CA TYR A 204 -5.28 11.26 18.08
C TYR A 204 -5.16 12.51 17.19
N ASP A 205 -4.29 13.43 17.59
CA ASP A 205 -3.97 14.66 16.89
C ASP A 205 -2.46 14.72 16.53
N ILE A 206 -1.99 15.87 16.06
CA ILE A 206 -0.59 16.08 15.67
C ILE A 206 0.41 15.92 16.84
N ASN A 207 -0.01 16.17 18.08
CA ASN A 207 0.85 16.01 19.26
C ASN A 207 1.01 14.55 19.63
N ALA A 208 -0.10 13.80 19.64
CA ALA A 208 -0.10 12.35 19.84
C ALA A 208 0.66 11.63 18.71
N ALA A 209 0.52 12.07 17.46
CA ALA A 209 1.23 11.53 16.32
C ALA A 209 2.75 11.65 16.44
N ALA A 210 3.25 12.82 16.88
CA ALA A 210 4.68 13.04 17.09
C ALA A 210 5.28 12.12 18.18
N GLU A 211 4.59 11.98 19.31
CA GLU A 211 5.06 11.11 20.40
C GLU A 211 4.98 9.64 20.02
N LEU A 212 3.88 9.18 19.39
CA LEU A 212 3.74 7.79 18.96
C LEU A 212 4.79 7.41 17.89
N ARG A 213 5.11 8.34 16.99
CA ARG A 213 6.12 8.09 15.95
C ARG A 213 7.51 7.90 16.55
N ASN A 214 7.90 8.76 17.48
CA ASN A 214 9.17 8.63 18.19
C ASN A 214 9.18 7.34 19.03
N ASP A 215 8.14 7.08 19.84
CA ASP A 215 8.06 5.88 20.68
C ASP A 215 8.24 4.59 19.87
N ARG A 216 7.50 4.42 18.76
CA ARG A 216 7.61 3.22 17.91
C ARG A 216 9.00 3.04 17.29
N LEU A 217 9.67 4.13 16.94
CA LEU A 217 11.04 4.07 16.43
C LEU A 217 12.02 3.68 17.54
N GLN A 218 11.93 4.28 18.73
CA GLN A 218 12.77 3.93 19.89
C GLN A 218 12.55 2.50 20.38
N ASP A 219 11.30 2.03 20.37
CA ASP A 219 10.87 0.66 20.70
C ASP A 219 11.52 -0.35 19.73
N SER A 220 11.43 -0.11 18.42
CA SER A 220 12.06 -0.96 17.40
C SER A 220 13.59 -0.91 17.46
N ILE A 221 14.23 0.25 17.71
CA ILE A 221 15.69 0.35 17.93
C ILE A 221 16.14 -0.57 19.08
N LYS A 222 15.36 -0.63 20.16
CA LYS A 222 15.67 -1.44 21.35
C LYS A 222 15.39 -2.93 21.17
N THR A 223 14.40 -3.29 20.36
CA THR A 223 13.82 -4.65 20.37
C THR A 223 14.07 -5.43 19.08
N ASN A 224 14.03 -4.80 17.91
CA ASN A 224 14.16 -5.41 16.59
C ASN A 224 15.64 -5.41 16.16
N PRO A 225 16.34 -6.57 16.13
CA PRO A 225 17.75 -6.63 15.78
C PRO A 225 18.06 -6.38 14.31
N GLN A 226 17.03 -6.29 13.45
CA GLN A 226 17.12 -6.15 12.00
C GLN A 226 16.39 -4.89 11.48
N LEU A 227 16.04 -3.95 12.38
CA LEU A 227 15.35 -2.70 12.03
C LEU A 227 15.96 -2.03 10.79
N VAL A 228 15.14 -1.74 9.79
CA VAL A 228 15.49 -0.90 8.63
C VAL A 228 14.64 0.37 8.63
N PHE A 229 15.27 1.52 8.89
CA PHE A 229 14.61 2.82 8.87
C PHE A 229 15.35 3.79 7.94
N THR A 230 15.34 3.43 6.65
CA THR A 230 15.99 4.16 5.54
C THR A 230 14.96 4.59 4.49
N SER A 231 15.40 5.09 3.34
CA SER A 231 14.51 5.38 2.20
C SER A 231 14.03 4.08 1.54
N PRO A 232 12.73 3.97 1.18
CA PRO A 232 11.67 4.98 1.29
C PRO A 232 10.85 4.90 2.59
N ARG A 233 11.22 4.03 3.56
CA ARG A 233 10.47 3.87 4.81
C ARG A 233 10.40 5.15 5.64
N ILE A 234 11.44 6.00 5.62
CA ILE A 234 11.45 7.26 6.37
C ILE A 234 10.33 8.22 5.93
N ILE A 235 10.06 8.37 4.62
CA ILE A 235 8.96 9.25 4.18
C ILE A 235 7.60 8.63 4.52
N SER A 236 7.40 7.35 4.22
CA SER A 236 6.11 6.68 4.47
C SER A 236 5.77 6.68 5.96
N ALA A 237 6.69 6.30 6.85
CA ALA A 237 6.43 6.21 8.29
C ALA A 237 6.03 7.55 8.93
N TYR A 238 6.58 8.68 8.47
CA TYR A 238 6.21 10.00 8.97
C TYR A 238 4.91 10.52 8.34
N SER A 239 4.70 10.37 7.03
CA SER A 239 3.43 10.77 6.40
C SER A 239 2.24 9.93 6.86
N GLU A 240 2.43 8.61 7.03
CA GLU A 240 1.42 7.69 7.56
C GLU A 240 1.00 8.01 9.00
N ALA A 241 1.86 8.65 9.80
CA ALA A 241 1.51 9.09 11.14
C ALA A 241 0.55 10.30 11.14
N VAL A 242 0.58 11.15 10.11
CA VAL A 242 -0.36 12.30 10.02
C VAL A 242 -1.65 11.95 9.28
N PHE A 243 -1.66 10.93 8.41
CA PHE A 243 -2.85 10.52 7.65
C PHE A 243 -4.12 10.28 8.48
N PRO A 244 -4.10 9.62 9.66
CA PRO A 244 -5.31 9.42 10.47
C PRO A 244 -5.93 10.73 10.94
N THR A 245 -5.11 11.73 11.28
CA THR A 245 -5.58 13.08 11.66
C THR A 245 -6.28 13.80 10.50
N ILE A 246 -6.02 13.37 9.26
CA ILE A 246 -6.63 13.94 8.05
C ILE A 246 -7.82 13.08 7.62
N PHE A 247 -7.55 11.87 7.13
CA PHE A 247 -8.48 11.09 6.32
C PHE A 247 -9.49 10.26 7.11
N PHE A 248 -9.28 10.08 8.42
CA PHE A 248 -10.19 9.34 9.30
C PHE A 248 -11.03 10.25 10.20
N VAL A 249 -10.78 11.57 10.17
CA VAL A 249 -11.64 12.60 10.77
C VAL A 249 -12.77 12.92 9.78
N ASP A 250 -14.02 12.94 10.26
CA ASP A 250 -15.17 13.32 9.43
C ASP A 250 -14.98 14.73 8.86
N GLY A 251 -15.17 14.88 7.55
CA GLY A 251 -14.90 16.11 6.82
C GLY A 251 -15.72 17.32 7.27
N ARG A 252 -16.83 17.12 7.99
CA ARG A 252 -17.65 18.20 8.57
C ARG A 252 -17.00 18.80 9.82
N LEU A 253 -16.17 18.03 10.52
CA LEU A 253 -15.40 18.49 11.67
C LEU A 253 -14.11 19.17 11.22
N ASN A 254 -13.35 18.52 10.33
CA ASN A 254 -12.08 18.99 9.75
C ASN A 254 -11.07 19.61 10.77
N ASN A 255 -11.14 19.17 12.03
CA ASN A 255 -10.42 19.75 13.18
C ASN A 255 -9.06 19.08 13.47
N ARG A 256 -8.68 18.08 12.66
CA ARG A 256 -7.48 17.23 12.81
C ARG A 256 -7.39 16.44 14.12
N GLN A 257 -8.54 16.15 14.75
CA GLN A 257 -8.65 15.39 16.00
C GLN A 257 -9.44 14.10 15.77
N LEU A 258 -8.73 12.97 15.64
CA LEU A 258 -9.35 11.67 15.41
C LEU A 258 -9.79 11.05 16.75
N THR A 259 -11.08 10.75 16.90
CA THR A 259 -11.57 10.03 18.09
C THR A 259 -11.08 8.59 18.09
N ILE A 260 -10.91 8.00 19.29
CA ILE A 260 -10.45 6.61 19.43
C ILE A 260 -11.42 5.62 18.78
N ASP A 261 -12.73 5.86 18.86
CA ASP A 261 -13.74 5.03 18.22
C ASP A 261 -13.58 5.04 16.69
N ALA A 262 -13.42 6.22 16.09
CA ALA A 262 -13.14 6.36 14.66
C ALA A 262 -11.79 5.71 14.29
N ALA A 263 -10.76 5.84 15.13
CA ALA A 263 -9.49 5.18 14.93
C ALA A 263 -9.64 3.65 14.88
N ARG A 264 -10.37 3.03 15.81
CA ARG A 264 -10.61 1.57 15.80
C ARG A 264 -11.39 1.14 14.55
N HIS A 265 -12.41 1.91 14.18
CA HIS A 265 -13.18 1.71 12.95
C HIS A 265 -12.29 1.53 11.71
N PHE A 266 -11.29 2.39 11.50
CA PHE A 266 -10.39 2.28 10.35
C PHE A 266 -9.22 1.29 10.55
N PHE A 267 -8.59 1.22 11.74
CA PHE A 267 -7.39 0.42 11.96
C PHE A 267 -7.63 -1.08 12.16
N ASP A 268 -8.74 -1.43 12.81
CA ASP A 268 -9.14 -2.77 13.22
C ASP A 268 -10.28 -3.30 12.33
N PHE A 269 -11.44 -2.64 12.39
CA PHE A 269 -12.66 -3.10 11.70
C PHE A 269 -12.64 -2.85 10.18
N GLN A 270 -11.74 -2.00 9.69
CA GLN A 270 -11.60 -1.62 8.28
C GLN A 270 -12.93 -1.09 7.71
N MET A 271 -13.59 -0.24 8.50
CA MET A 271 -14.97 0.20 8.31
C MET A 271 -15.04 1.71 8.56
N MET A 272 -15.60 2.46 7.61
CA MET A 272 -15.92 3.88 7.86
C MET A 272 -16.97 3.98 8.98
N PRO A 273 -16.88 4.96 9.90
CA PRO A 273 -17.95 5.26 10.84
C PRO A 273 -19.30 5.46 10.13
N ALA A 274 -20.41 5.24 10.83
CA ALA A 274 -21.74 5.57 10.31
C ALA A 274 -21.81 7.08 9.99
N ASP A 275 -22.49 7.44 8.91
CA ASP A 275 -22.61 8.83 8.43
C ASP A 275 -21.26 9.52 8.11
N PHE A 276 -20.17 8.76 7.90
CA PHE A 276 -18.85 9.33 7.63
C PHE A 276 -18.78 10.10 6.30
N HIS A 277 -18.39 11.37 6.39
CA HIS A 277 -18.14 12.24 5.24
C HIS A 277 -16.64 12.37 4.94
N ARG A 278 -16.25 12.27 3.66
CA ARG A 278 -14.87 12.49 3.20
C ARG A 278 -14.43 13.94 3.43
N GLN A 279 -13.12 14.21 3.31
CA GLN A 279 -12.57 15.56 3.48
C GLN A 279 -13.25 16.60 2.56
N PRO A 280 -13.40 17.88 2.98
CA PRO A 280 -14.20 18.87 2.26
C PRO A 280 -13.55 19.47 1.01
N ALA A 281 -12.25 19.22 0.82
CA ALA A 281 -11.48 19.56 -0.37
C ALA A 281 -10.42 18.48 -0.62
N PRO A 282 -9.91 18.34 -1.86
CA PRO A 282 -8.83 17.39 -2.16
C PRO A 282 -7.56 17.69 -1.36
N VAL A 283 -6.99 16.66 -0.73
CA VAL A 283 -5.79 16.81 0.12
C VAL A 283 -4.51 16.52 -0.67
N ASN A 284 -3.72 17.57 -0.89
CA ASN A 284 -2.44 17.52 -1.62
C ASN A 284 -1.22 17.50 -0.66
N PHE A 285 -0.02 17.34 -1.22
CA PHE A 285 1.28 17.46 -0.54
C PHE A 285 1.37 18.72 0.35
N THR A 286 0.94 19.88 -0.16
CA THR A 286 0.92 21.16 0.56
C THR A 286 0.14 21.15 1.89
N MET A 287 -0.77 20.19 2.09
CA MET A 287 -1.48 19.99 3.36
C MET A 287 -0.84 18.94 4.28
N VAL A 288 -0.08 17.99 3.71
CA VAL A 288 0.55 16.85 4.40
C VAL A 288 1.95 17.19 4.87
N ASP A 289 2.75 17.86 4.04
CA ASP A 289 4.15 18.18 4.31
C ASP A 289 4.35 19.05 5.55
N PRO A 290 3.54 20.10 5.82
CA PRO A 290 3.71 20.90 7.03
C PRO A 290 3.47 20.09 8.31
N LEU A 291 2.52 19.14 8.28
CA LEU A 291 2.21 18.26 9.40
C LEU A 291 3.32 17.21 9.61
N THR A 292 3.78 16.60 8.51
CA THR A 292 4.89 15.65 8.47
C THR A 292 6.17 16.29 9.03
N LYS A 293 6.46 17.53 8.61
CA LYS A 293 7.57 18.35 9.11
C LYS A 293 7.39 18.75 10.58
N ALA A 294 6.16 19.06 11.03
CA ALA A 294 5.90 19.41 12.43
C ALA A 294 6.21 18.24 13.38
N ILE A 295 5.76 17.02 13.05
CA ILE A 295 6.06 15.84 13.88
C ILE A 295 7.55 15.44 13.82
N PHE A 296 8.22 15.60 12.68
CA PHE A 296 9.65 15.37 12.55
C PHE A 296 10.47 16.38 13.36
N ASN A 297 10.14 17.68 13.28
CA ASN A 297 10.86 18.73 13.99
C ASN A 297 10.78 18.58 15.52
N LYS A 298 9.74 17.91 16.05
CA LYS A 298 9.62 17.62 17.49
C LYS A 298 10.63 16.58 17.97
N HIS A 299 10.87 15.56 17.14
CA HIS A 299 11.82 14.46 17.40
C HIS A 299 12.61 14.14 16.12
N PRO A 300 13.62 14.97 15.75
CA PRO A 300 14.35 14.81 14.51
C PRO A 300 15.15 13.50 14.48
N PHE A 301 15.22 12.87 13.30
CA PHE A 301 15.86 11.58 13.14
C PHE A 301 16.69 11.46 11.85
N SER A 302 17.78 10.70 11.91
CA SER A 302 18.66 10.42 10.78
C SER A 302 18.48 8.96 10.34
N PRO A 303 18.34 8.67 9.02
CA PRO A 303 18.19 7.31 8.51
C PRO A 303 19.25 6.32 9.04
N GLY A 304 18.86 5.05 9.22
CA GLY A 304 19.78 4.02 9.69
C GLY A 304 19.17 2.62 9.80
N VAL A 305 19.98 1.68 10.26
CA VAL A 305 19.61 0.26 10.43
C VAL A 305 20.18 -0.31 11.72
N ASN A 306 19.55 -1.35 12.29
CA ASN A 306 20.14 -2.09 13.42
C ASN A 306 21.08 -3.20 12.95
N HIS A 307 22.22 -3.33 13.62
CA HIS A 307 23.11 -4.49 13.53
C HIS A 307 23.06 -5.28 14.86
N GLY A 308 21.90 -5.88 15.14
CA GLY A 308 21.56 -6.39 16.48
C GLY A 308 20.78 -5.36 17.32
N LYS A 309 20.18 -5.82 18.43
CA LYS A 309 19.34 -4.97 19.29
C LYS A 309 20.16 -3.84 19.93
N ASN A 310 19.61 -2.63 20.01
CA ASN A 310 20.28 -1.43 20.52
C ASN A 310 21.56 -1.01 19.77
N ASN A 311 21.77 -1.49 18.53
CA ASN A 311 22.96 -1.16 17.73
C ASN A 311 22.56 -0.46 16.42
N PHE A 312 22.00 0.74 16.55
CA PHE A 312 21.52 1.53 15.42
C PHE A 312 22.67 2.28 14.74
N VAL A 313 22.98 1.88 13.51
CA VAL A 313 24.04 2.45 12.69
C VAL A 313 23.41 3.38 11.65
N LEU A 314 23.85 4.64 11.66
CA LEU A 314 23.39 5.66 10.73
C LEU A 314 23.79 5.31 9.29
N GLN A 315 22.91 5.60 8.35
CA GLN A 315 23.10 5.41 6.91
C GLN A 315 23.15 6.79 6.22
N PRO A 316 24.26 7.55 6.34
CA PRO A 316 24.34 8.95 5.90
C PRO A 316 24.24 9.15 4.38
N GLN A 317 24.34 8.08 3.60
CA GLN A 317 24.11 8.10 2.14
C GLN A 317 22.63 7.93 1.78
N THR A 318 21.76 7.68 2.76
CA THR A 318 20.31 7.63 2.54
C THR A 318 19.74 9.05 2.57
N PRO A 319 18.93 9.45 1.59
CA PRO A 319 18.25 10.75 1.60
C PRO A 319 17.43 10.97 2.90
N PRO A 320 17.59 12.11 3.59
CA PRO A 320 16.79 12.43 4.77
C PRO A 320 15.35 12.79 4.38
N LEU A 321 14.43 12.81 5.35
CA LEU A 321 13.01 13.14 5.13
C LEU A 321 12.78 14.48 4.39
N ALA A 322 13.67 15.46 4.60
CA ALA A 322 13.58 16.76 3.95
C ALA A 322 13.99 16.77 2.46
N ASP A 323 14.66 15.72 1.98
CA ASP A 323 15.11 15.57 0.59
C ASP A 323 14.13 14.69 -0.20
N PHE A 324 12.96 15.26 -0.50
CA PHE A 324 11.91 14.55 -1.23
C PHE A 324 12.38 14.05 -2.60
N CYS A 325 13.13 14.87 -3.34
CA CYS A 325 13.62 14.48 -4.67
C CYS A 325 14.71 13.42 -4.59
N GLY A 326 15.61 13.47 -3.60
CA GLY A 326 16.56 12.37 -3.36
C GLY A 326 15.86 11.06 -3.00
N ILE A 327 14.78 11.08 -2.20
CA ILE A 327 13.96 9.88 -1.92
C ILE A 327 13.29 9.36 -3.20
N TYR A 328 12.74 10.23 -4.04
CA TYR A 328 12.19 9.84 -5.34
C TYR A 328 13.25 9.20 -6.25
N GLU A 329 14.44 9.81 -6.36
CA GLU A 329 15.56 9.27 -7.12
C GLU A 329 16.03 7.93 -6.58
N ASP A 330 16.10 7.76 -5.25
CA ASP A 330 16.46 6.50 -4.59
C ASP A 330 15.45 5.37 -4.86
N ILE A 331 14.15 5.66 -4.85
CA ILE A 331 13.11 4.70 -5.28
C ILE A 331 13.35 4.28 -6.74
N VAL A 332 13.56 5.25 -7.64
CA VAL A 332 13.61 5.02 -9.09
C VAL A 332 14.95 4.43 -9.56
N LEU A 333 16.06 4.75 -8.92
CA LEU A 333 17.41 4.34 -9.33
C LEU A 333 17.98 3.16 -8.53
N ARG A 334 17.51 2.94 -7.28
CA ARG A 334 17.97 1.83 -6.44
C ARG A 334 16.88 0.78 -6.21
N VAL A 335 15.71 1.17 -5.71
CA VAL A 335 14.69 0.20 -5.26
C VAL A 335 14.05 -0.54 -6.43
N ILE A 336 13.59 0.18 -7.46
CA ILE A 336 12.95 -0.42 -8.64
C ILE A 336 13.97 -1.24 -9.47
N PRO A 337 15.19 -0.75 -9.79
CA PRO A 337 16.17 -1.53 -10.54
C PRO A 337 16.74 -2.71 -9.76
N GLY A 338 16.74 -2.66 -8.42
CA GLY A 338 17.09 -3.80 -7.57
C GLY A 338 16.16 -5.00 -7.77
N GLN A 339 14.89 -4.77 -8.13
CA GLN A 339 13.92 -5.80 -8.52
C GLN A 339 13.96 -6.13 -10.02
N TYR A 340 14.24 -5.14 -10.85
CA TYR A 340 14.27 -5.27 -12.31
C TYR A 340 15.65 -4.83 -12.87
N PRO A 341 16.70 -5.66 -12.74
CA PRO A 341 18.07 -5.22 -13.06
C PRO A 341 18.35 -5.14 -14.57
N ARG A 342 17.65 -5.94 -15.39
CA ARG A 342 17.77 -5.96 -16.85
C ARG A 342 16.41 -6.22 -17.53
N PRO A 343 15.45 -5.28 -17.45
CA PRO A 343 14.14 -5.46 -18.09
C PRO A 343 14.25 -5.20 -19.59
N HIS A 344 13.63 -6.08 -20.37
CA HIS A 344 13.61 -6.02 -21.83
C HIS A 344 12.18 -6.08 -22.37
N GLY A 345 12.02 -5.84 -23.68
CA GLY A 345 10.76 -5.98 -24.39
C GLY A 345 9.59 -5.25 -23.72
N VAL A 346 8.50 -5.98 -23.47
CA VAL A 346 7.27 -5.41 -22.88
C VAL A 346 7.41 -5.06 -21.40
N LEU A 347 8.25 -5.79 -20.64
CA LEU A 347 8.47 -5.50 -19.22
C LEU A 347 9.12 -4.12 -19.06
N ARG A 348 10.11 -3.79 -19.89
CA ARG A 348 10.74 -2.46 -19.91
C ARG A 348 9.72 -1.36 -20.21
N LYS A 349 8.89 -1.55 -21.25
CA LYS A 349 7.84 -0.58 -21.65
C LYS A 349 6.80 -0.37 -20.54
N ALA A 350 6.40 -1.45 -19.86
CA ALA A 350 5.46 -1.38 -18.74
C ALA A 350 6.05 -0.61 -17.54
N LEU A 351 7.32 -0.88 -17.20
CA LEU A 351 8.05 -0.15 -16.15
C LEU A 351 8.20 1.33 -16.51
N ASN A 352 8.70 1.65 -17.70
CA ASN A 352 8.90 3.03 -18.17
C ASN A 352 7.58 3.83 -18.19
N LYS A 353 6.47 3.22 -18.62
CA LYS A 353 5.16 3.88 -18.61
C LYS A 353 4.69 4.21 -17.20
N ASN A 354 4.82 3.28 -16.25
CA ASN A 354 4.46 3.53 -14.85
C ASN A 354 5.43 4.51 -14.15
N LEU A 355 6.72 4.48 -14.49
CA LEU A 355 7.71 5.48 -14.06
C LEU A 355 7.36 6.90 -14.58
N GLY A 356 6.84 7.01 -15.80
CA GLY A 356 6.30 8.27 -16.33
C GLY A 356 5.12 8.80 -15.51
N PHE A 357 4.21 7.92 -15.07
CA PHE A 357 3.08 8.29 -14.22
C PHE A 357 3.51 8.68 -12.79
N LEU A 358 4.49 7.97 -12.21
CA LEU A 358 5.10 8.37 -10.94
C LEU A 358 5.81 9.74 -11.06
N PHE A 359 6.56 9.96 -12.15
CA PHE A 359 7.23 11.24 -12.38
C PHE A 359 6.22 12.40 -12.51
N GLY A 360 5.16 12.22 -13.30
CA GLY A 360 4.12 13.24 -13.47
C GLY A 360 3.47 13.67 -12.15
N ALA A 361 3.40 12.77 -11.17
CA ALA A 361 2.87 13.04 -9.83
C ALA A 361 3.83 13.88 -8.95
N VAL A 362 5.15 13.69 -9.05
CA VAL A 362 6.14 14.42 -8.24
C VAL A 362 6.57 15.75 -8.88
N HIS A 363 6.51 15.86 -10.21
CA HIS A 363 6.91 17.05 -10.93
C HIS A 363 6.04 18.26 -10.58
N ALA A 364 4.72 18.06 -10.42
CA ALA A 364 3.74 19.13 -10.21
C ALA A 364 3.97 19.95 -8.93
N GLU A 365 4.40 19.31 -7.83
CA GLU A 365 4.43 19.93 -6.49
C GLU A 365 5.87 20.06 -5.94
N HIS A 366 6.81 19.19 -6.33
CA HIS A 366 8.20 19.22 -5.85
C HIS A 366 9.24 19.59 -6.91
N ASN A 367 8.85 19.72 -8.19
CA ASN A 367 9.73 20.08 -9.31
C ASN A 367 11.02 19.22 -9.41
N CYS A 368 10.93 17.93 -9.05
CA CYS A 368 12.05 17.00 -9.20
C CYS A 368 12.40 16.80 -10.70
N THR A 369 13.63 16.34 -10.97
CA THR A 369 14.07 16.01 -12.33
C THR A 369 13.72 14.57 -12.68
N GLN A 370 13.26 14.30 -13.91
CA GLN A 370 12.96 12.92 -14.32
C GLN A 370 14.25 12.11 -14.51
N VAL A 371 14.31 10.95 -13.86
CA VAL A 371 15.39 9.97 -14.00
C VAL A 371 14.90 8.71 -14.74
N PHE A 372 15.80 8.05 -15.46
CA PHE A 372 15.48 7.03 -16.46
C PHE A 372 16.30 5.74 -16.25
N PRO A 373 15.96 4.90 -15.27
CA PRO A 373 16.77 3.73 -14.88
C PRO A 373 16.93 2.69 -15.99
N PHE A 374 15.99 2.66 -16.96
CA PHE A 374 15.98 1.72 -18.08
C PHE A 374 16.10 2.41 -19.44
N GLY A 375 16.59 3.65 -19.45
CA GLY A 375 16.64 4.53 -20.62
C GLY A 375 15.29 5.16 -20.97
N ARG A 376 15.25 5.88 -22.10
CA ARG A 376 14.03 6.39 -22.72
C ARG A 376 13.57 5.40 -23.80
N ASP A 377 12.26 5.31 -24.02
CA ASP A 377 11.67 4.56 -25.15
C ASP A 377 11.58 5.43 -26.41
#